data_AF-A0A151SJ93-F1
#
_entry.id   AF-A0A151SJ93-F1
#
_cell.length_a   1.000
_cell.length_b   1.000
_cell.length_c   1.000
_cell.angle_alpha   90.00
_cell.angle_beta   90.00
_cell.angle_gamma   90.00
#
_symmetry.space_group_name_H-M   'P 1'
#
loop_
_entity.id
_entity.type
_entity.pdbx_description
1 polymer ?
#
loop_
_entity_poly.entity_id
_entity_poly.type
_entity_poly.pdbx_seq_one_letter_code
_entity_poly.pdbx_strand_id
1 'polypeptide(L)'
;MKRKVIQHKWKKKLFALILVVFCLGSLLFMQTCYNHVAGLVSLQHHFVSEPEVQGPKIAFLFIARNRLPLEMVWDAFFRGGDSKFSIFVHCRPGFILNKATTRSTYFLNRQVNNSVQVEWGEASMIEAERVLLRHALSDPLNDRFVFLSDSCIPLYNFSYTYDYIMSTSTSFVDSFADTKEGRYNPKMDPVIPVYNWRKGSQWAVLTRKHAKVVVEDETVFPMFQKYCKKKPLPEFWRAHYIPADTSKVHNCIPDEHYVQTLLAQNNLEEEITRRSLTHTSWDISNNKDRERRGWHPVTYKYSDATPMLLKFIKEIDNIYYETEYRREWCSSKGKASTCFLFARKFTRTAALRLLNMVSSFIFLSFLEELSNIFLGK
;
A
#
# COMPACT_ATOMS: atom_id res chain seq x y z
N MET A 1 -25.92 27.57 64.98
CA MET A 1 -25.02 27.00 63.95
C MET A 1 -25.72 26.72 62.60
N LYS A 2 -26.57 27.63 62.07
CA LYS A 2 -27.37 27.40 60.82
C LYS A 2 -27.08 28.36 59.64
N ARG A 3 -26.20 29.35 59.79
CA ARG A 3 -25.90 30.34 58.72
C ARG A 3 -24.87 29.89 57.67
N LYS A 4 -23.95 28.95 57.99
CA LYS A 4 -22.88 28.51 57.06
C LYS A 4 -23.34 27.55 55.94
N VAL A 5 -24.48 26.86 56.09
CA VAL A 5 -24.92 25.84 55.11
C VAL A 5 -25.63 26.46 53.89
N ILE A 6 -26.29 27.62 54.05
CA ILE A 6 -27.04 28.28 52.97
C ILE A 6 -26.09 28.97 51.97
N GLN A 7 -24.99 29.54 52.46
CA GLN A 7 -24.01 30.28 51.65
C GLN A 7 -23.23 29.38 50.68
N HIS A 8 -23.08 28.09 50.99
CA HIS A 8 -22.35 27.14 50.15
C HIS A 8 -23.21 26.56 48.99
N LYS A 9 -24.54 26.47 49.18
CA LYS A 9 -25.48 26.04 48.13
C LYS A 9 -25.58 27.06 46.99
N TRP A 10 -25.58 28.35 47.30
CA TRP A 10 -25.64 29.42 46.28
C TRP A 10 -24.38 29.47 45.42
N LYS A 11 -23.18 29.31 46.02
CA LYS A 11 -21.92 29.25 45.27
C LYS A 11 -21.84 28.06 44.31
N LYS A 12 -22.35 26.88 44.72
CA LYS A 12 -22.43 25.71 43.83
C LYS A 12 -23.40 25.91 42.66
N LYS A 13 -24.56 26.54 42.90
CA LYS A 13 -25.51 26.89 41.84
C LYS A 13 -24.95 27.91 40.85
N LEU A 14 -24.24 28.93 41.36
CA LEU A 14 -23.60 29.93 40.52
C LEU A 14 -22.48 29.32 39.66
N PHE A 15 -21.67 28.42 40.24
CA PHE A 15 -20.62 27.72 39.51
C PHE A 15 -21.19 26.80 38.42
N ALA A 16 -22.27 26.07 38.72
CA ALA A 16 -22.97 25.26 37.71
C ALA A 16 -23.55 26.11 36.58
N LEU A 17 -24.11 27.28 36.89
CA LEU A 17 -24.62 28.23 35.89
C LEU A 17 -23.50 28.72 34.97
N ILE A 18 -22.35 29.10 35.52
CA ILE A 18 -21.19 29.55 34.75
C ILE A 18 -20.67 28.44 33.82
N LEU A 19 -20.61 27.19 34.30
CA LEU A 19 -20.23 26.03 33.48
C LEU A 19 -21.19 25.80 32.32
N VAL A 20 -22.50 25.92 32.55
CA VAL A 20 -23.51 25.75 31.50
C VAL A 20 -23.40 26.87 30.46
N VAL A 21 -23.22 28.13 30.89
CA VAL A 21 -23.02 29.26 29.99
C VAL A 21 -21.75 29.10 29.16
N PHE A 22 -20.66 28.64 29.77
CA PHE A 22 -19.40 28.37 29.06
C PHE A 22 -19.55 27.24 28.03
N CYS A 23 -20.24 26.14 28.38
CA CYS A 23 -20.52 25.04 27.45
C CYS A 23 -21.42 25.46 26.28
N LEU A 24 -22.43 26.29 26.53
CA LEU A 24 -23.30 26.79 25.47
C LEU A 24 -22.57 27.79 24.56
N GLY A 25 -21.71 28.64 25.14
CA GLY A 25 -20.87 29.57 24.38
C GLY A 25 -19.86 28.85 23.48
N SER A 26 -19.21 27.78 23.97
CA SER A 26 -18.29 26.99 23.16
C SER A 26 -18.99 26.22 22.05
N LEU A 27 -20.21 25.72 22.29
CA LEU A 27 -21.04 25.07 21.27
C LEU A 27 -21.45 26.04 20.15
N LEU A 28 -21.88 27.25 20.52
CA LEU A 28 -22.24 28.29 19.54
C LEU A 28 -21.04 28.73 18.71
N PHE A 29 -19.86 28.87 19.34
CA PHE A 29 -18.62 29.19 18.64
C PHE A 29 -18.17 28.08 17.68
N MET A 30 -18.27 26.82 18.11
CA MET A 30 -18.00 25.68 17.22
C MET A 30 -18.97 25.62 16.04
N GLN A 31 -20.25 25.96 16.26
CA GLN A 31 -21.26 26.01 15.20
C GLN A 31 -20.98 27.12 14.18
N THR A 32 -20.58 28.32 14.63
CA THR A 32 -20.24 29.44 13.74
C THR A 32 -18.96 29.16 12.96
N CYS A 33 -17.92 28.59 13.59
CA CYS A 33 -16.72 28.14 12.87
C CYS A 33 -17.03 27.05 11.86
N TYR A 34 -17.87 26.07 12.21
CA TYR A 34 -18.31 25.03 11.28
C TYR A 34 -19.05 25.62 10.08
N ASN A 35 -19.99 26.55 10.30
CA ASN A 35 -20.73 27.20 9.23
C ASN A 35 -19.82 28.06 8.33
N HIS A 36 -18.78 28.70 8.89
CA HIS A 36 -17.81 29.47 8.12
C HIS A 36 -16.92 28.57 7.25
N VAL A 37 -16.44 27.45 7.81
CA VAL A 37 -15.66 26.44 7.07
C VAL A 37 -16.52 25.77 6.00
N ALA A 38 -17.76 25.40 6.32
CA ALA A 38 -18.71 24.84 5.35
C ALA A 38 -19.04 25.85 4.23
N GLY A 39 -19.15 27.15 4.55
CA GLY A 39 -19.32 28.22 3.58
C GLY A 39 -18.12 28.37 2.63
N LEU A 40 -16.89 28.31 3.15
CA LEU A 40 -15.66 28.33 2.34
C LEU A 40 -15.55 27.09 1.43
N VAL A 41 -15.91 25.91 1.93
CA VAL A 41 -15.96 24.67 1.13
C VAL A 41 -17.05 24.75 0.05
N SER A 42 -18.19 25.37 0.34
CA SER A 42 -19.27 25.57 -0.64
C SER A 42 -18.90 26.58 -1.73
N LEU A 43 -18.16 27.64 -1.40
CA LEU A 43 -17.68 28.62 -2.38
C LEU A 43 -16.61 28.03 -3.32
N GLN A 44 -15.85 27.04 -2.86
CA GLN A 44 -14.89 26.31 -3.71
C GLN A 44 -15.57 25.36 -4.71
N HIS A 45 -16.83 24.97 -4.46
CA HIS A 45 -17.62 24.12 -5.36
C HIS A 45 -18.40 24.89 -6.44
N HIS A 46 -18.38 26.23 -6.46
CA HIS A 46 -19.13 27.05 -7.41
C HIS A 46 -18.31 27.65 -8.57
N PHE A 47 -17.01 27.33 -8.67
CA PHE A 47 -16.28 27.56 -9.91
C PHE A 47 -16.57 26.42 -10.88
N VAL A 48 -17.45 26.73 -11.84
CA VAL A 48 -17.72 25.92 -13.03
C VAL A 48 -16.39 25.54 -13.68
N SER A 49 -16.02 24.27 -13.59
CA SER A 49 -14.79 23.75 -14.19
C SER A 49 -14.98 23.62 -15.69
N GLU A 50 -14.17 24.34 -16.47
CA GLU A 50 -13.83 23.98 -17.85
C GLU A 50 -13.41 22.50 -17.93
N PRO A 51 -13.52 21.82 -19.09
CA PRO A 51 -13.15 20.43 -19.20
C PRO A 51 -11.64 20.30 -18.94
N GLU A 52 -11.29 19.83 -17.74
CA GLU A 52 -9.92 19.52 -17.35
C GLU A 52 -9.36 18.55 -18.39
N VAL A 53 -8.36 19.00 -19.17
CA VAL A 53 -7.59 18.12 -20.05
C VAL A 53 -7.01 17.02 -19.15
N GLN A 54 -7.61 15.83 -19.18
CA GLN A 54 -7.26 14.78 -18.23
C GLN A 54 -5.81 14.34 -18.46
N GLY A 55 -4.97 14.60 -17.46
CA GLY A 55 -3.58 14.17 -17.44
C GLY A 55 -3.44 12.66 -17.26
N PRO A 56 -2.21 12.13 -17.37
CA PRO A 56 -1.94 10.72 -17.13
C PRO A 56 -2.32 10.31 -15.70
N LYS A 57 -2.76 9.06 -15.52
CA LYS A 57 -3.24 8.51 -14.26
C LYS A 57 -2.34 7.40 -13.76
N ILE A 58 -2.36 7.22 -12.43
CA ILE A 58 -1.83 6.03 -11.78
C ILE A 58 -2.98 5.05 -11.51
N ALA A 59 -2.89 3.84 -12.07
CA ALA A 59 -3.77 2.73 -11.74
C ALA A 59 -3.26 2.02 -10.47
N PHE A 60 -4.06 2.06 -9.41
CA PHE A 60 -3.81 1.33 -8.17
C PHE A 60 -4.50 -0.03 -8.24
N LEU A 61 -3.69 -1.09 -8.24
CA LEU A 61 -4.10 -2.48 -8.45
C LEU A 61 -4.05 -3.23 -7.13
N PHE A 62 -5.20 -3.38 -6.48
CA PHE A 62 -5.30 -4.04 -5.18
C PHE A 62 -5.59 -5.53 -5.34
N ILE A 63 -4.80 -6.36 -4.69
CA ILE A 63 -5.08 -7.78 -4.50
C ILE A 63 -5.55 -7.99 -3.05
N ALA A 64 -6.78 -8.45 -2.90
CA ALA A 64 -7.39 -8.69 -1.61
C ALA A 64 -8.00 -10.09 -1.58
N ARG A 65 -7.88 -10.82 -0.46
CA ARG A 65 -8.59 -12.11 -0.37
C ARG A 65 -10.10 -11.90 -0.25
N ASN A 66 -10.52 -10.87 0.48
CA ASN A 66 -11.91 -10.52 0.75
C ASN A 66 -12.06 -8.98 0.73
N ARG A 67 -12.31 -8.39 1.90
CA ARG A 67 -12.43 -6.95 2.11
C ARG A 67 -11.05 -6.27 2.10
N LEU A 68 -11.06 -4.96 1.95
CA LEU A 68 -9.91 -4.08 2.16
C LEU A 68 -9.98 -3.51 3.59
N PRO A 69 -9.33 -4.15 4.59
CA PRO A 69 -9.47 -3.76 6.00
C PRO A 69 -8.87 -2.38 6.29
N LEU A 70 -8.01 -1.88 5.39
CA LEU A 70 -7.31 -0.60 5.51
C LEU A 70 -7.95 0.51 4.66
N GLU A 71 -9.19 0.33 4.18
CA GLU A 71 -9.90 1.27 3.30
C GLU A 71 -9.93 2.70 3.84
N MET A 72 -10.01 2.88 5.16
CA MET A 72 -10.01 4.21 5.80
C MET A 72 -8.72 5.01 5.58
N VAL A 73 -7.57 4.34 5.44
CA VAL A 73 -6.29 5.01 5.15
C VAL A 73 -6.25 5.44 3.70
N TRP A 74 -6.75 4.58 2.82
CA TRP A 74 -6.81 4.84 1.39
C TRP A 74 -7.85 5.93 1.05
N ASP A 75 -8.97 6.01 1.78
CA ASP A 75 -9.93 7.13 1.67
C ASP A 75 -9.29 8.47 1.99
N ALA A 76 -8.45 8.51 3.02
CA ALA A 76 -7.70 9.72 3.37
C ALA A 76 -6.64 10.05 2.32
N PHE A 77 -5.99 9.03 1.75
CA PHE A 77 -4.97 9.19 0.72
C PHE A 77 -5.55 9.71 -0.60
N PHE A 78 -6.63 9.13 -1.11
CA PHE A 78 -7.20 9.46 -2.42
C PHE A 78 -7.98 10.78 -2.45
N ARG A 79 -8.28 11.36 -1.29
CA ARG A 79 -9.05 12.60 -1.18
C ARG A 79 -8.41 13.74 -1.98
N GLY A 80 -9.17 14.28 -2.95
CA GLY A 80 -8.74 15.41 -3.78
C GLY A 80 -7.84 15.04 -4.96
N GLY A 81 -7.72 13.74 -5.29
CA GLY A 81 -6.93 13.24 -6.41
C GLY A 81 -7.75 12.68 -7.58
N ASP A 82 -9.08 12.84 -7.58
CA ASP A 82 -10.05 12.05 -8.34
C ASP A 82 -9.83 11.98 -9.86
N SER A 83 -9.16 12.97 -10.48
CA SER A 83 -8.85 12.96 -11.92
C SER A 83 -7.50 12.29 -12.28
N LYS A 84 -6.66 11.96 -11.29
CA LYS A 84 -5.26 11.51 -11.46
C LYS A 84 -5.02 10.03 -11.14
N PHE A 85 -6.05 9.28 -10.81
CA PHE A 85 -5.91 7.86 -10.52
C PHE A 85 -7.10 7.03 -10.96
N SER A 86 -6.86 5.72 -11.06
CA SER A 86 -7.88 4.68 -11.22
C SER A 86 -7.66 3.60 -10.18
N ILE A 87 -8.73 2.95 -9.71
CA ILE A 87 -8.64 1.86 -8.72
C ILE A 87 -9.24 0.60 -9.31
N PHE A 88 -8.51 -0.51 -9.19
CA PHE A 88 -8.95 -1.84 -9.58
C PHE A 88 -8.67 -2.80 -8.43
N VAL A 89 -9.64 -3.67 -8.12
CA VAL A 89 -9.55 -4.61 -7.00
C VAL A 89 -9.81 -6.02 -7.49
N HIS A 90 -8.88 -6.93 -7.24
CA HIS A 90 -9.08 -8.36 -7.40
C HIS A 90 -9.42 -8.98 -6.05
N CYS A 91 -10.54 -9.71 -6.00
CA CYS A 91 -11.00 -10.44 -4.84
C CYS A 91 -11.11 -11.93 -5.17
N ARG A 92 -11.16 -12.82 -4.18
CA ARG A 92 -11.41 -14.24 -4.45
C ARG A 92 -12.78 -14.45 -5.13
N PRO A 93 -12.94 -15.52 -5.94
CA PRO A 93 -14.24 -15.87 -6.52
C PRO A 93 -15.34 -16.00 -5.46
N GLY A 94 -16.53 -15.48 -5.76
CA GLY A 94 -17.70 -15.49 -4.87
C GLY A 94 -17.75 -14.34 -3.85
N PHE A 95 -16.69 -13.55 -3.69
CA PHE A 95 -16.74 -12.30 -2.94
C PHE A 95 -17.13 -11.13 -3.85
N ILE A 96 -17.98 -10.22 -3.35
CA ILE A 96 -18.44 -9.04 -4.09
C ILE A 96 -18.22 -7.78 -3.25
N LEU A 97 -17.51 -6.81 -3.82
CA LEU A 97 -17.21 -5.51 -3.23
C LEU A 97 -18.34 -4.51 -3.51
N ASN A 98 -19.33 -4.48 -2.62
CA ASN A 98 -20.50 -3.60 -2.65
C ASN A 98 -20.71 -2.85 -1.33
N LYS A 99 -21.79 -2.05 -1.24
CA LYS A 99 -22.15 -1.25 -0.05
C LYS A 99 -22.28 -2.05 1.26
N ALA A 100 -22.48 -3.36 1.21
CA ALA A 100 -22.52 -4.21 2.41
C ALA A 100 -21.13 -4.67 2.88
N THR A 101 -20.11 -4.55 2.04
CA THR A 101 -18.77 -5.11 2.27
C THR A 101 -17.66 -4.07 2.39
N THR A 102 -17.86 -2.87 1.83
CA THR A 102 -16.97 -1.71 1.94
C THR A 102 -17.76 -0.47 2.32
N ARG A 103 -17.16 0.41 3.14
CA ARG A 103 -17.71 1.74 3.45
C ARG A 103 -17.07 2.85 2.61
N SER A 104 -15.99 2.54 1.91
CA SER A 104 -15.25 3.48 1.08
C SER A 104 -15.96 3.72 -0.24
N THR A 105 -16.22 4.98 -0.57
CA THR A 105 -16.74 5.36 -1.89
C THR A 105 -15.73 5.13 -3.00
N TYR A 106 -14.44 5.17 -2.69
CA TYR A 106 -13.36 4.94 -3.66
C TYR A 106 -13.31 3.50 -4.15
N PHE A 107 -13.62 2.53 -3.29
CA PHE A 107 -13.57 1.09 -3.61
C PHE A 107 -14.90 0.51 -4.12
N LEU A 108 -16.02 1.23 -4.00
CA LEU A 108 -17.29 0.78 -4.56
C LEU A 108 -17.18 0.58 -6.08
N ASN A 109 -17.66 -0.57 -6.56
CA ASN A 109 -17.68 -0.93 -7.99
C ASN A 109 -16.29 -0.91 -8.65
N ARG A 110 -15.21 -1.09 -7.88
CA ARG A 110 -13.84 -1.20 -8.40
C ARG A 110 -13.35 -2.63 -8.54
N GLN A 111 -14.16 -3.61 -8.14
CA GLN A 111 -13.80 -5.01 -8.29
C GLN A 111 -13.78 -5.39 -9.78
N VAL A 112 -12.70 -6.01 -10.21
CA VAL A 112 -12.57 -6.54 -11.58
C VAL A 112 -13.37 -7.83 -11.73
N ASN A 113 -13.85 -8.07 -12.95
CA ASN A 113 -14.46 -9.34 -13.30
C ASN A 113 -13.37 -10.41 -13.48
N ASN A 114 -13.77 -11.67 -13.73
CA ASN A 114 -12.83 -12.76 -14.03
C ASN A 114 -11.82 -13.04 -12.91
N SER A 115 -12.25 -12.84 -11.66
CA SER A 115 -11.46 -13.19 -10.48
C SER A 115 -11.08 -14.67 -10.47
N VAL A 116 -9.86 -14.97 -10.06
CA VAL A 116 -9.30 -16.34 -9.96
C VAL A 116 -8.99 -16.66 -8.50
N GLN A 117 -9.02 -17.94 -8.14
CA GLN A 117 -8.63 -18.37 -6.80
C GLN A 117 -7.10 -18.27 -6.64
N VAL A 118 -6.67 -17.31 -5.83
CA VAL A 118 -5.24 -17.05 -5.57
C VAL A 118 -4.75 -17.90 -4.41
N GLU A 119 -3.74 -18.71 -4.67
CA GLU A 119 -3.04 -19.50 -3.67
C GLU A 119 -1.62 -18.95 -3.47
N TRP A 120 -1.16 -18.91 -2.21
CA TRP A 120 0.15 -18.34 -1.90
C TRP A 120 1.28 -19.21 -2.48
N GLY A 121 2.22 -18.58 -3.17
CA GLY A 121 3.37 -19.24 -3.81
C GLY A 121 3.00 -20.09 -5.04
N GLU A 122 1.81 -19.89 -5.60
CA GLU A 122 1.39 -20.52 -6.86
C GLU A 122 1.24 -19.48 -7.97
N ALA A 123 1.27 -19.95 -9.23
CA ALA A 123 1.19 -19.08 -10.40
C ALA A 123 -0.18 -18.36 -10.54
N SER A 124 -1.19 -18.76 -9.77
CA SER A 124 -2.48 -18.05 -9.73
C SER A 124 -2.36 -16.62 -9.17
N MET A 125 -1.30 -16.31 -8.41
CA MET A 125 -0.99 -14.93 -8.02
C MET A 125 -0.67 -14.05 -9.24
N ILE A 126 0.21 -14.55 -10.13
CA ILE A 126 0.57 -13.86 -11.38
C ILE A 126 -0.67 -13.70 -12.27
N GLU A 127 -1.53 -14.72 -12.32
CA GLU A 127 -2.77 -14.65 -13.08
C GLU A 127 -3.69 -13.52 -12.59
N ALA A 128 -3.85 -13.36 -11.27
CA ALA A 128 -4.61 -12.27 -10.69
C ALA A 128 -4.01 -10.89 -11.01
N GLU A 129 -2.67 -10.77 -10.99
CA GLU A 129 -1.96 -9.55 -11.39
C GLU A 129 -2.20 -9.21 -12.88
N ARG A 130 -2.16 -10.22 -13.75
CA ARG A 130 -2.46 -10.07 -15.19
C ARG A 130 -3.92 -9.67 -15.42
N VAL A 131 -4.89 -10.19 -14.66
CA VAL A 131 -6.29 -9.74 -14.73
C VAL A 131 -6.41 -8.26 -14.36
N LEU A 132 -5.78 -7.84 -13.25
CA LEU A 132 -5.76 -6.43 -12.85
C LEU A 132 -5.18 -5.52 -13.92
N LEU A 133 -4.04 -5.91 -14.52
CA LEU A 133 -3.40 -5.13 -15.58
C LEU A 133 -4.27 -5.03 -16.84
N ARG A 134 -4.91 -6.13 -17.29
CA ARG A 134 -5.82 -6.11 -18.44
C ARG A 134 -6.95 -5.09 -18.27
N HIS A 135 -7.60 -5.12 -17.12
CA HIS A 135 -8.66 -4.16 -16.81
C HIS A 135 -8.11 -2.73 -16.74
N ALA A 136 -6.97 -2.52 -16.09
CA ALA A 136 -6.38 -1.19 -15.95
C ALA A 136 -5.87 -0.60 -17.27
N LEU A 137 -5.38 -1.42 -18.20
CA LEU A 137 -4.90 -1.00 -19.52
C LEU A 137 -6.03 -0.52 -20.44
N SER A 138 -7.29 -0.87 -20.15
CA SER A 138 -8.45 -0.40 -20.91
C SER A 138 -8.66 1.12 -20.86
N ASP A 139 -8.24 1.77 -19.75
CA ASP A 139 -8.19 3.22 -19.68
C ASP A 139 -6.89 3.70 -20.36
N PRO A 140 -6.98 4.49 -21.45
CA PRO A 140 -5.80 5.01 -22.16
C PRO A 140 -4.99 6.01 -21.32
N LEU A 141 -5.61 6.63 -20.29
CA LEU A 141 -4.95 7.60 -19.43
C LEU A 141 -4.11 6.94 -18.33
N ASN A 142 -4.35 5.66 -18.01
CA ASN A 142 -3.51 4.94 -17.05
C ASN A 142 -2.10 4.72 -17.64
N ASP A 143 -1.11 5.41 -17.07
CA ASP A 143 0.28 5.41 -17.54
C ASP A 143 1.25 4.71 -16.57
N ARG A 144 0.84 4.57 -15.29
CA ARG A 144 1.57 3.84 -14.25
C ARG A 144 0.64 2.85 -13.54
N PHE A 145 1.17 1.70 -13.15
CA PHE A 145 0.40 0.58 -12.59
C PHE A 145 1.06 0.11 -11.30
N VAL A 146 0.42 0.35 -10.16
CA VAL A 146 0.98 0.10 -8.82
C VAL A 146 0.28 -1.11 -8.20
N PHE A 147 1.03 -2.18 -7.90
CA PHE A 147 0.50 -3.34 -7.19
C PHE A 147 0.50 -3.13 -5.67
N LEU A 148 -0.62 -3.45 -5.02
CA LEU A 148 -0.80 -3.31 -3.58
C LEU A 148 -1.60 -4.48 -2.99
N SER A 149 -1.31 -4.86 -1.75
CA SER A 149 -2.13 -5.80 -0.98
C SER A 149 -3.17 -5.09 -0.14
N ASP A 150 -4.14 -5.86 0.34
CA ASP A 150 -5.08 -5.49 1.41
C ASP A 150 -4.42 -5.08 2.76
N SER A 151 -3.11 -5.25 2.90
CA SER A 151 -2.31 -4.93 4.10
C SER A 151 -1.25 -3.84 3.87
N CYS A 152 -1.27 -3.18 2.71
CA CYS A 152 -0.40 -2.06 2.39
C CYS A 152 -0.99 -0.73 2.90
N ILE A 153 -0.11 0.19 3.31
CA ILE A 153 -0.44 1.58 3.60
C ILE A 153 0.41 2.53 2.74
N PRO A 154 -0.10 3.72 2.36
CA PRO A 154 0.72 4.80 1.86
C PRO A 154 1.52 5.45 2.99
N LEU A 155 2.75 5.88 2.69
CA LEU A 155 3.62 6.59 3.63
C LEU A 155 3.51 8.12 3.49
N TYR A 156 3.11 8.60 2.32
CA TYR A 156 3.01 10.02 1.97
C TYR A 156 1.62 10.35 1.44
N ASN A 157 1.35 11.65 1.24
CA ASN A 157 0.12 12.10 0.62
C ASN A 157 0.10 11.79 -0.89
N PHE A 158 -1.10 11.84 -1.49
CA PHE A 158 -1.27 11.49 -2.90
C PHE A 158 -0.46 12.38 -3.85
N SER A 159 -0.41 13.70 -3.64
CA SER A 159 0.34 14.60 -4.52
C SER A 159 1.81 14.22 -4.60
N TYR A 160 2.45 13.99 -3.44
CA TYR A 160 3.84 13.58 -3.38
C TYR A 160 4.06 12.22 -4.06
N THR A 161 3.20 11.23 -3.76
CA THR A 161 3.30 9.90 -4.37
C THR A 161 3.12 9.94 -5.88
N TYR A 162 2.16 10.72 -6.36
CA TYR A 162 1.90 10.92 -7.78
C TYR A 162 3.11 11.55 -8.45
N ASP A 163 3.60 12.69 -7.94
CA ASP A 163 4.74 13.40 -8.51
C ASP A 163 6.01 12.54 -8.51
N TYR A 164 6.22 11.74 -7.46
CA TYR A 164 7.36 10.82 -7.38
C TYR A 164 7.28 9.76 -8.49
N ILE A 165 6.17 9.04 -8.58
CA ILE A 165 6.00 7.93 -9.54
C ILE A 165 6.00 8.45 -10.99
N MET A 166 5.37 9.60 -11.23
CA MET A 166 5.26 10.18 -12.56
C MET A 166 6.54 10.90 -13.02
N SER A 167 7.48 11.18 -12.11
CA SER A 167 8.72 11.91 -12.44
C SER A 167 9.79 11.10 -13.19
N THR A 168 9.62 9.77 -13.27
CA THR A 168 10.56 8.89 -13.97
C THR A 168 9.90 8.22 -15.16
N SER A 169 10.68 7.92 -16.20
CA SER A 169 10.27 7.10 -17.35
C SER A 169 10.41 5.60 -17.08
N THR A 170 11.10 5.20 -16.02
CA THR A 170 11.38 3.79 -15.68
C THR A 170 10.26 3.15 -14.86
N SER A 171 10.19 1.82 -14.90
CA SER A 171 9.40 1.06 -13.91
C SER A 171 10.19 0.82 -12.62
N PHE A 172 9.53 0.73 -11.48
CA PHE A 172 10.13 0.29 -10.22
C PHE A 172 9.88 -1.20 -10.05
N VAL A 173 10.87 -2.00 -10.46
CA VAL A 173 10.83 -3.45 -10.37
C VAL A 173 12.06 -3.87 -9.60
N ASP A 174 11.84 -4.40 -8.39
CA ASP A 174 12.91 -5.04 -7.64
C ASP A 174 13.41 -6.25 -8.43
N SER A 175 14.69 -6.29 -8.80
CA SER A 175 15.24 -7.31 -9.68
C SER A 175 16.73 -7.52 -9.40
N PHE A 176 17.11 -8.76 -9.08
CA PHE A 176 18.48 -9.20 -8.85
C PHE A 176 18.69 -10.66 -9.24
N ALA A 177 19.93 -11.04 -9.50
CA ALA A 177 20.29 -12.43 -9.78
C ALA A 177 20.01 -13.31 -8.54
N ASP A 178 19.27 -14.41 -8.74
CA ASP A 178 19.02 -15.38 -7.67
C ASP A 178 20.12 -16.43 -7.61
N THR A 179 20.99 -16.30 -6.61
CA THR A 179 22.12 -17.22 -6.40
C THR A 179 21.76 -18.42 -5.52
N LYS A 180 20.51 -18.52 -5.04
CA LYS A 180 20.10 -19.62 -4.17
C LYS A 180 19.83 -20.90 -4.97
N GLU A 181 20.59 -21.94 -4.66
CA GLU A 181 20.39 -23.26 -5.25
C GLU A 181 18.97 -23.81 -5.00
N GLY A 182 18.43 -24.51 -6.00
CA GLY A 182 17.17 -25.24 -5.89
C GLY A 182 15.89 -24.43 -6.09
N ARG A 183 15.96 -23.14 -6.47
CA ARG A 183 14.78 -22.34 -6.86
C ARG A 183 14.47 -22.42 -8.34
N TYR A 184 15.50 -22.25 -9.18
CA TYR A 184 15.38 -22.42 -10.62
C TYR A 184 15.20 -23.90 -10.96
N ASN A 185 14.23 -24.20 -11.84
CA ASN A 185 13.97 -25.54 -12.35
C ASN A 185 14.60 -25.69 -13.75
N PRO A 186 15.59 -26.59 -13.96
CA PRO A 186 16.24 -26.77 -15.25
C PRO A 186 15.30 -27.10 -16.42
N LYS A 187 14.09 -27.63 -16.16
CA LYS A 187 13.08 -27.88 -17.19
C LYS A 187 12.48 -26.60 -17.79
N MET A 188 12.81 -25.44 -17.24
CA MET A 188 12.44 -24.16 -17.83
C MET A 188 13.34 -23.78 -19.02
N ASP A 189 14.52 -24.38 -19.13
CA ASP A 189 15.42 -24.24 -20.28
C ASP A 189 14.89 -25.00 -21.52
N PRO A 190 15.05 -24.49 -22.75
CA PRO A 190 15.68 -23.21 -23.12
C PRO A 190 14.73 -22.02 -23.12
N VAL A 191 13.44 -22.22 -22.79
CA VAL A 191 12.43 -21.15 -22.87
C VAL A 191 12.75 -20.01 -21.91
N ILE A 192 13.14 -20.32 -20.67
CA ILE A 192 13.65 -19.38 -19.68
C ILE A 192 15.07 -19.81 -19.31
N PRO A 193 16.11 -19.30 -19.99
CA PRO A 193 17.47 -19.62 -19.63
C PRO A 193 17.83 -19.13 -18.23
N VAL A 194 18.72 -19.85 -17.54
CA VAL A 194 19.12 -19.53 -16.16
C VAL A 194 19.72 -18.13 -16.00
N TYR A 195 20.39 -17.59 -17.03
CA TYR A 195 20.97 -16.25 -16.96
C TYR A 195 19.92 -15.13 -16.98
N ASN A 196 18.71 -15.41 -17.47
CA ASN A 196 17.56 -14.51 -17.42
C ASN A 196 16.73 -14.71 -16.15
N TRP A 197 17.06 -15.69 -15.31
CA TRP A 197 16.36 -15.94 -14.05
C TRP A 197 16.64 -14.81 -13.05
N ARG A 198 15.60 -14.04 -12.73
CA ARG A 198 15.68 -12.92 -11.80
C ARG A 198 14.74 -13.12 -10.63
N LYS A 199 15.09 -12.50 -9.50
CA LYS A 199 14.27 -12.43 -8.29
C LYS A 199 14.01 -10.99 -7.88
N GLY A 200 12.88 -10.75 -7.23
CA GLY A 200 12.64 -9.56 -6.44
C GLY A 200 11.30 -9.59 -5.71
N SER A 201 10.85 -8.40 -5.30
CA SER A 201 9.54 -8.19 -4.71
C SER A 201 8.40 -8.40 -5.72
N GLN A 202 7.31 -9.03 -5.26
CA GLN A 202 6.01 -9.02 -5.94
C GLN A 202 5.49 -7.60 -6.21
N TRP A 203 5.78 -6.65 -5.30
CA TRP A 203 5.20 -5.31 -5.32
C TRP A 203 5.97 -4.39 -6.26
N ALA A 204 5.50 -4.30 -7.51
CA ALA A 204 6.10 -3.46 -8.54
C ALA A 204 5.25 -2.23 -8.89
N VAL A 205 5.90 -1.24 -9.51
CA VAL A 205 5.25 -0.14 -10.23
C VAL A 205 5.68 -0.19 -11.69
N LEU A 206 4.74 -0.48 -12.59
CA LEU A 206 5.02 -0.63 -14.02
C LEU A 206 4.64 0.62 -14.81
N THR A 207 5.40 0.90 -15.86
CA THR A 207 4.97 1.77 -16.96
C THR A 207 3.93 1.06 -17.81
N ARG A 208 3.17 1.81 -18.61
CA ARG A 208 2.23 1.24 -19.56
C ARG A 208 2.88 0.26 -20.54
N LYS A 209 4.11 0.53 -20.98
CA LYS A 209 4.89 -0.37 -21.83
C LYS A 209 5.10 -1.74 -21.16
N HIS A 210 5.62 -1.76 -19.93
CA HIS A 210 5.88 -3.01 -19.21
C HIS A 210 4.59 -3.73 -18.79
N ALA A 211 3.53 -2.99 -18.46
CA ALA A 211 2.22 -3.57 -18.18
C ALA A 211 1.67 -4.36 -19.39
N LYS A 212 1.85 -3.86 -20.61
CA LYS A 212 1.47 -4.58 -21.84
C LYS A 212 2.28 -5.85 -22.03
N VAL A 213 3.60 -5.79 -21.88
CA VAL A 213 4.49 -6.96 -21.95
C VAL A 213 4.03 -8.07 -20.99
N VAL A 214 3.67 -7.71 -19.76
CA VAL A 214 3.16 -8.67 -18.76
C VAL A 214 1.82 -9.29 -19.16
N VAL A 215 0.94 -8.54 -19.82
CA VAL A 215 -0.39 -9.03 -20.20
C VAL A 215 -0.36 -9.87 -21.47
N GLU A 216 0.52 -9.51 -22.40
CA GLU A 216 0.70 -10.12 -23.73
C GLU A 216 1.64 -11.33 -23.70
N ASP A 217 2.31 -11.61 -22.57
CA ASP A 217 3.18 -12.77 -22.44
C ASP A 217 2.41 -14.10 -22.58
N GLU A 218 2.87 -14.93 -23.51
CA GLU A 218 2.37 -16.27 -23.80
C GLU A 218 3.45 -17.36 -23.63
N THR A 219 4.67 -16.99 -23.24
CA THR A 219 5.83 -17.91 -23.22
C THR A 219 6.35 -18.16 -21.81
N VAL A 220 6.60 -17.11 -21.04
CA VAL A 220 7.21 -17.20 -19.70
C VAL A 220 6.17 -17.68 -18.69
N PHE A 221 4.97 -17.11 -18.70
CA PHE A 221 3.92 -17.45 -17.73
C PHE A 221 3.53 -18.94 -17.72
N PRO A 222 3.30 -19.61 -18.87
CA PRO A 222 3.04 -21.06 -18.89
C PRO A 222 4.17 -21.90 -18.28
N MET A 223 5.42 -21.49 -18.46
CA MET A 223 6.56 -22.18 -17.85
C MET A 223 6.56 -22.04 -16.32
N PHE A 224 6.23 -20.86 -15.81
CA PHE A 224 6.01 -20.66 -14.37
C PHE A 224 4.86 -21.51 -13.85
N GLN A 225 3.72 -21.55 -14.55
CA GLN A 225 2.58 -22.39 -14.17
C GLN A 225 2.96 -23.86 -14.06
N LYS A 226 3.78 -24.35 -14.99
CA LYS A 226 4.16 -25.76 -15.08
C LYS A 226 5.28 -26.16 -14.12
N TYR A 227 6.31 -25.33 -13.95
CA TYR A 227 7.57 -25.74 -13.33
C TYR A 227 7.98 -24.96 -12.08
N CYS A 228 7.48 -23.74 -11.88
CA CYS A 228 7.75 -22.95 -10.68
C CYS A 228 6.70 -23.30 -9.61
N LYS A 229 7.02 -24.28 -8.76
CA LYS A 229 6.15 -24.77 -7.69
C LYS A 229 6.78 -24.52 -6.33
N LYS A 230 5.99 -24.15 -5.33
CA LYS A 230 6.48 -24.10 -3.95
C LYS A 230 6.62 -25.51 -3.38
N LYS A 231 7.60 -25.74 -2.51
CA LYS A 231 7.63 -26.98 -1.72
C LYS A 231 6.40 -27.03 -0.80
N PRO A 232 5.78 -28.20 -0.59
CA PRO A 232 4.76 -28.35 0.44
C PRO A 232 5.38 -28.01 1.78
N LEU A 233 4.83 -27.01 2.46
CA LEU A 233 5.25 -26.71 3.83
C LEU A 233 4.45 -27.60 4.79
N PRO A 234 5.02 -27.95 5.96
CA PRO A 234 4.25 -28.11 7.21
C PRO A 234 3.45 -26.81 7.43
N GLU A 235 2.77 -26.47 8.52
CA GLU A 235 1.84 -25.30 8.54
C GLU A 235 0.64 -25.36 7.53
N PHE A 236 0.81 -25.70 6.24
CA PHE A 236 -0.23 -25.85 5.20
C PHE A 236 -0.64 -27.31 4.91
N TRP A 237 -0.17 -28.27 5.70
CA TRP A 237 -0.41 -29.72 5.57
C TRP A 237 -1.89 -30.13 5.48
N ARG A 238 -2.81 -29.32 6.00
CA ARG A 238 -4.26 -29.60 5.93
C ARG A 238 -4.89 -29.29 4.57
N ALA A 239 -4.17 -28.60 3.68
CA ALA A 239 -4.72 -28.17 2.39
C ALA A 239 -4.35 -29.10 1.23
N HIS A 240 -3.23 -29.85 1.32
CA HIS A 240 -2.72 -30.64 0.20
C HIS A 240 -1.95 -31.90 0.67
N TYR A 241 -2.06 -32.98 -0.11
CA TYR A 241 -1.24 -34.18 0.04
C TYR A 241 0.26 -33.82 -0.10
N ILE A 242 1.08 -34.21 0.89
CA ILE A 242 2.52 -34.04 0.85
C ILE A 242 3.12 -35.33 0.28
N PRO A 243 3.77 -35.30 -0.90
CA PRO A 243 4.44 -36.49 -1.44
C PRO A 243 5.53 -36.98 -0.48
N ALA A 244 5.72 -38.30 -0.40
CA ALA A 244 6.77 -38.91 0.42
C ALA A 244 8.19 -38.47 0.01
N ASP A 245 8.38 -38.08 -1.25
CA ASP A 245 9.64 -37.53 -1.78
C ASP A 245 9.41 -36.12 -2.36
N THR A 246 10.02 -35.12 -1.73
CA THR A 246 10.01 -33.71 -2.17
C THR A 246 11.39 -33.25 -2.65
N SER A 247 12.36 -34.16 -2.76
CA SER A 247 13.74 -33.86 -3.17
C SER A 247 13.81 -33.26 -4.58
N LYS A 248 12.88 -33.67 -5.46
CA LYS A 248 12.77 -33.21 -6.87
C LYS A 248 11.98 -31.92 -7.05
N VAL A 249 11.36 -31.38 -5.99
CA VAL A 249 10.60 -30.14 -6.07
C VAL A 249 11.55 -28.97 -5.89
N HIS A 250 11.69 -28.13 -6.90
CA HIS A 250 12.42 -26.86 -6.76
C HIS A 250 11.54 -25.88 -6.00
N ASN A 251 12.04 -25.20 -4.97
CA ASN A 251 11.21 -24.32 -4.14
C ASN A 251 11.10 -22.92 -4.75
N CYS A 252 10.19 -22.77 -5.71
CA CYS A 252 10.02 -21.57 -6.51
C CYS A 252 8.76 -20.80 -6.08
N ILE A 253 8.85 -19.47 -5.94
CA ILE A 253 7.74 -18.58 -5.56
C ILE A 253 7.44 -17.68 -6.77
N PRO A 254 6.45 -18.03 -7.62
CA PRO A 254 6.28 -17.42 -8.94
C PRO A 254 6.22 -15.89 -8.95
N ASP A 255 5.48 -15.30 -8.03
CA ASP A 255 5.24 -13.86 -7.90
C ASP A 255 6.47 -13.04 -7.49
N GLU A 256 7.50 -13.68 -6.93
CA GLU A 256 8.79 -13.05 -6.62
C GLU A 256 9.80 -13.12 -7.77
N HIS A 257 9.41 -13.66 -8.93
CA HIS A 257 10.36 -13.99 -10.00
C HIS A 257 9.85 -13.63 -11.40
N TYR A 258 8.54 -13.74 -11.64
CA TYR A 258 7.96 -13.69 -12.98
C TYR A 258 8.18 -12.36 -13.72
N VAL A 259 7.79 -11.23 -13.12
CA VAL A 259 7.89 -9.92 -13.79
C VAL A 259 9.34 -9.59 -14.10
N GLN A 260 10.25 -9.85 -13.17
CA GLN A 260 11.67 -9.61 -13.31
C GLN A 260 12.26 -10.45 -14.45
N THR A 261 11.95 -11.74 -14.46
CA THR A 261 12.45 -12.70 -15.45
C THR A 261 11.89 -12.39 -16.84
N LEU A 262 10.61 -12.02 -16.92
CA LEU A 262 9.98 -11.63 -18.19
C LEU A 262 10.62 -10.37 -18.77
N LEU A 263 10.90 -9.35 -17.96
CA LEU A 263 11.57 -8.14 -18.45
C LEU A 263 13.02 -8.43 -18.87
N ALA A 264 13.74 -9.29 -18.15
CA ALA A 264 15.07 -9.74 -18.55
C ALA A 264 15.05 -10.50 -19.89
N GLN A 265 14.10 -11.41 -20.08
CA GLN A 265 13.88 -12.12 -21.35
C GLN A 265 13.65 -11.18 -22.54
N ASN A 266 12.99 -10.05 -22.30
CA ASN A 266 12.68 -9.06 -23.33
C ASN A 266 13.77 -7.98 -23.48
N ASN A 267 14.92 -8.12 -22.80
CA ASN A 267 16.00 -7.13 -22.76
C ASN A 267 15.56 -5.74 -22.27
N LEU A 268 14.62 -5.69 -21.31
CA LEU A 268 14.06 -4.45 -20.75
C LEU A 268 14.64 -4.08 -19.37
N GLU A 269 15.76 -4.69 -18.98
CA GLU A 269 16.38 -4.43 -17.66
C GLU A 269 16.94 -3.00 -17.52
N GLU A 270 17.28 -2.34 -18.63
CA GLU A 270 17.75 -0.95 -18.62
C GLU A 270 16.60 0.05 -18.44
N GLU A 271 15.34 -0.39 -18.61
CA GLU A 271 14.13 0.44 -18.47
C GLU A 271 13.52 0.35 -17.07
N ILE A 272 14.19 -0.32 -16.13
CA ILE A 272 13.75 -0.47 -14.75
C ILE A 272 14.72 0.18 -13.78
N THR A 273 14.17 0.84 -12.76
CA THR A 273 14.86 1.10 -11.51
C THR A 273 14.76 -0.16 -10.65
N ARG A 274 15.90 -0.77 -10.35
CA ARG A 274 16.02 -2.12 -9.76
C ARG A 274 15.73 -2.14 -8.26
N ARG A 275 14.52 -1.69 -7.88
CA ARG A 275 13.97 -1.66 -6.53
C ARG A 275 12.45 -1.56 -6.52
N SER A 276 11.84 -1.94 -5.40
CA SER A 276 10.41 -1.72 -5.13
C SER A 276 10.19 -0.39 -4.41
N LEU A 277 9.01 0.21 -4.61
CA LEU A 277 8.53 1.35 -3.80
C LEU A 277 7.78 0.92 -2.54
N THR A 278 7.67 -0.39 -2.27
CA THR A 278 6.94 -0.93 -1.11
C THR A 278 7.89 -1.52 -0.09
N HIS A 279 8.03 -0.86 1.06
CA HIS A 279 8.82 -1.35 2.18
C HIS A 279 8.18 -2.61 2.78
N THR A 280 9.00 -3.64 2.97
CA THR A 280 8.61 -4.88 3.65
C THR A 280 9.65 -5.21 4.71
N SER A 281 9.25 -5.29 5.98
CA SER A 281 10.17 -5.72 7.04
C SER A 281 10.24 -7.24 7.14
N TRP A 282 11.46 -7.73 7.05
CA TRP A 282 11.83 -9.12 7.29
C TRP A 282 12.69 -9.27 8.54
N ASP A 283 13.01 -8.17 9.25
CA ASP A 283 13.98 -8.17 10.35
C ASP A 283 13.42 -8.77 11.65
N ILE A 284 14.24 -9.65 12.22
CA ILE A 284 14.04 -10.64 13.29
C ILE A 284 14.97 -10.30 14.48
N SER A 285 15.49 -9.08 14.57
CA SER A 285 16.51 -8.66 15.56
C SER A 285 16.11 -8.81 17.05
N ASN A 286 14.85 -9.14 17.38
CA ASN A 286 14.39 -9.43 18.76
C ASN A 286 13.91 -10.87 19.01
N ASN A 287 14.06 -11.82 18.08
CA ASN A 287 13.66 -13.22 18.30
C ASN A 287 14.90 -14.11 18.48
N LYS A 288 15.12 -14.62 19.70
CA LYS A 288 16.22 -15.53 20.03
C LYS A 288 16.14 -16.91 19.33
N ASP A 289 15.03 -17.21 18.65
CA ASP A 289 14.85 -18.45 17.90
C ASP A 289 15.21 -18.28 16.42
N ARG A 290 16.36 -18.85 16.03
CA ARG A 290 16.82 -18.95 14.63
C ARG A 290 15.82 -19.70 13.71
N GLU A 291 14.85 -20.41 14.29
CA GLU A 291 13.83 -21.20 13.58
C GLU A 291 12.60 -20.38 13.12
N ARG A 292 12.46 -19.12 13.54
CA ARG A 292 11.36 -18.23 13.11
C ARG A 292 11.68 -17.35 11.89
N ARG A 293 12.52 -17.85 10.97
CA ARG A 293 12.64 -17.27 9.62
C ARG A 293 11.37 -17.62 8.84
N GLY A 294 10.33 -16.79 8.99
CA GLY A 294 9.03 -17.02 8.37
C GLY A 294 9.05 -16.81 6.85
N TRP A 295 8.13 -17.48 6.15
CA TRP A 295 7.81 -17.27 4.73
C TRP A 295 7.05 -15.97 4.45
N HIS A 296 6.78 -15.20 5.50
CA HIS A 296 5.99 -14.00 5.45
C HIS A 296 6.69 -12.88 6.21
N PRO A 297 6.58 -11.63 5.72
CA PRO A 297 7.14 -10.50 6.41
C PRO A 297 6.38 -10.16 7.69
N VAL A 298 7.02 -9.37 8.53
CA VAL A 298 6.45 -8.92 9.81
C VAL A 298 5.14 -8.19 9.57
N THR A 299 4.13 -8.53 10.38
CA THR A 299 2.85 -7.81 10.41
C THR A 299 2.83 -6.88 11.60
N TYR A 300 2.93 -5.57 11.34
CA TYR A 300 2.84 -4.53 12.34
C TYR A 300 1.46 -4.50 12.96
N LYS A 301 1.41 -4.68 14.28
CA LYS A 301 0.21 -4.61 15.11
C LYS A 301 0.04 -3.19 15.67
N TYR A 302 -1.01 -3.01 16.47
CA TYR A 302 -1.29 -1.74 17.13
C TYR A 302 -0.07 -1.15 17.84
N SER A 303 0.64 -1.95 18.65
CA SER A 303 1.83 -1.51 19.41
C SER A 303 2.97 -0.99 18.55
N ASP A 304 3.14 -1.58 17.37
CA ASP A 304 4.31 -1.38 16.51
C ASP A 304 4.14 -0.12 15.64
N ALA A 305 2.89 0.22 15.31
CA ALA A 305 2.50 1.41 14.56
C ALA A 305 2.76 2.70 15.34
N THR A 306 4.00 3.17 15.31
CA THR A 306 4.48 4.37 16.01
C THR A 306 4.98 5.42 15.02
N PRO A 307 5.05 6.71 15.41
CA PRO A 307 5.67 7.74 14.57
C PRO A 307 7.15 7.44 14.29
N MET A 308 7.86 6.83 15.25
CA MET A 308 9.25 6.40 15.08
C MET A 308 9.39 5.34 13.99
N LEU A 309 8.49 4.34 13.94
CA LEU A 309 8.48 3.36 12.85
C LEU A 309 8.30 4.04 11.48
N LEU A 310 7.34 4.95 11.36
CA LEU A 310 7.10 5.66 10.10
C LEU A 310 8.30 6.52 9.71
N LYS A 311 8.90 7.24 10.67
CA LYS A 311 10.10 8.04 10.45
C LYS A 311 11.25 7.16 9.96
N PHE A 312 11.51 6.04 10.64
CA PHE A 312 12.52 5.08 10.25
C PHE A 312 12.36 4.59 8.81
N ILE A 313 11.15 4.16 8.42
CA ILE A 313 10.90 3.68 7.04
C ILE A 313 11.13 4.80 6.02
N LYS A 314 10.70 6.03 6.34
CA LYS A 314 10.84 7.20 5.46
C LYS A 314 12.28 7.68 5.29
N GLU A 315 13.13 7.47 6.29
CA GLU A 315 14.55 7.85 6.27
C GLU A 315 15.42 6.88 5.46
N ILE A 316 14.89 5.73 5.02
CA ILE A 316 15.64 4.82 4.15
C ILE A 316 15.83 5.46 2.77
N ASP A 317 17.07 5.75 2.43
CA ASP A 317 17.51 6.40 1.19
C ASP A 317 18.31 5.48 0.26
N ASN A 318 18.59 4.24 0.67
CA ASN A 318 19.22 3.23 -0.16
C ASN A 318 18.81 1.79 0.22
N ILE A 319 18.98 0.87 -0.71
CA ILE A 319 18.71 -0.57 -0.53
C ILE A 319 19.98 -1.35 -0.88
N TYR A 320 20.37 -2.30 -0.02
CA TYR A 320 21.52 -3.16 -0.26
C TYR A 320 21.09 -4.55 -0.73
N TYR A 321 21.62 -4.98 -1.87
CA TYR A 321 21.38 -6.27 -2.50
C TYR A 321 22.57 -7.19 -2.26
N GLU A 322 22.45 -8.05 -1.26
CA GLU A 322 23.53 -8.93 -0.80
C GLU A 322 24.07 -9.85 -1.90
N THR A 323 23.20 -10.38 -2.76
CA THR A 323 23.58 -11.33 -3.82
C THR A 323 24.42 -10.70 -4.93
N GLU A 324 24.33 -9.38 -5.10
CA GLU A 324 25.01 -8.63 -6.16
C GLU A 324 26.08 -7.68 -5.61
N TYR A 325 26.24 -7.62 -4.27
CA TYR A 325 27.05 -6.61 -3.59
C TYR A 325 26.75 -5.18 -4.06
N ARG A 326 25.49 -4.92 -4.43
CA ARG A 326 25.04 -3.66 -5.04
C ARG A 326 24.26 -2.83 -4.04
N ARG A 327 24.54 -1.53 -4.00
CA ARG A 327 23.73 -0.56 -3.25
C ARG A 327 22.96 0.32 -4.22
N GLU A 328 21.65 0.30 -4.11
CA GLU A 328 20.73 1.12 -4.90
C GLU A 328 20.39 2.38 -4.11
N TRP A 329 20.94 3.52 -4.53
CA TRP A 329 20.62 4.82 -3.93
C TRP A 329 19.35 5.39 -4.54
N CYS A 330 18.41 5.81 -3.69
CA CYS A 330 17.10 6.24 -4.12
C CYS A 330 17.11 7.73 -4.48
N SER A 331 16.58 8.03 -5.65
CA SER A 331 16.46 9.39 -6.16
C SER A 331 15.09 9.64 -6.78
N SER A 332 14.69 10.90 -6.81
CA SER A 332 13.52 11.42 -7.51
C SER A 332 13.90 12.74 -8.17
N LYS A 333 13.56 12.92 -9.46
CA LYS A 333 13.93 14.10 -10.25
C LYS A 333 15.43 14.44 -10.16
N GLY A 334 16.29 13.41 -10.16
CA GLY A 334 17.75 13.55 -10.09
C GLY A 334 18.30 13.96 -8.71
N LYS A 335 17.48 14.03 -7.66
CA LYS A 335 17.90 14.37 -6.29
C LYS A 335 17.74 13.17 -5.37
N ALA A 336 18.61 13.06 -4.36
CA ALA A 336 18.47 12.05 -3.31
C ALA A 336 17.08 12.10 -2.67
N SER A 337 16.48 10.94 -2.44
CA SER A 337 15.12 10.82 -1.95
C SER A 337 14.90 9.54 -1.17
N THR A 338 13.72 9.42 -0.54
CA THR A 338 13.30 8.18 0.12
C THR A 338 13.14 7.04 -0.89
N CYS A 339 13.37 5.81 -0.46
CA CYS A 339 13.16 4.63 -1.28
C CYS A 339 11.69 4.20 -1.37
N PHE A 340 10.90 4.42 -0.33
CA PHE A 340 9.60 3.75 -0.20
C PHE A 340 8.45 4.75 -0.14
N LEU A 341 7.42 4.50 -0.93
CA LEU A 341 6.16 5.27 -0.91
C LEU A 341 5.03 4.51 -0.20
N PHE A 342 5.16 3.19 -0.11
CA PHE A 342 4.22 2.29 0.54
C PHE A 342 4.94 1.41 1.56
N ALA A 343 4.20 0.86 2.51
CA ALA A 343 4.73 -0.10 3.47
C ALA A 343 3.74 -1.23 3.76
N ARG A 344 4.28 -2.41 4.08
CA ARG A 344 3.53 -3.60 4.47
C ARG A 344 4.28 -4.43 5.52
N LYS A 345 3.60 -5.24 6.34
CA LYS A 345 2.15 -5.49 6.40
C LYS A 345 1.55 -4.86 7.65
N PHE A 346 0.40 -4.22 7.56
CA PHE A 346 -0.26 -3.58 8.70
C PHE A 346 -1.61 -4.23 9.02
N THR A 347 -1.91 -4.41 10.30
CA THR A 347 -3.28 -4.76 10.73
C THR A 347 -4.21 -3.55 10.65
N ARG A 348 -5.52 -3.78 10.64
CA ARG A 348 -6.52 -2.71 10.76
C ARG A 348 -6.30 -1.84 12.00
N THR A 349 -5.97 -2.44 13.14
CA THR A 349 -5.72 -1.71 14.38
C THR A 349 -4.46 -0.86 14.31
N ALA A 350 -3.39 -1.37 13.67
CA ALA A 350 -2.19 -0.60 13.40
C ALA A 350 -2.48 0.63 12.53
N ALA A 351 -3.19 0.44 11.42
CA ALA A 351 -3.59 1.52 10.52
C ALA A 351 -4.46 2.60 11.20
N LEU A 352 -5.44 2.18 12.01
CA LEU A 352 -6.27 3.12 12.78
C LEU A 352 -5.44 3.95 13.76
N ARG A 353 -4.44 3.34 14.41
CA ARG A 353 -3.53 4.07 15.29
C ARG A 353 -2.78 5.17 14.53
N LEU A 354 -2.27 4.86 13.34
CA LEU A 354 -1.56 5.83 12.50
C LEU A 354 -2.46 6.99 12.06
N LEU A 355 -3.71 6.71 11.65
CA LEU A 355 -4.67 7.75 11.28
C LEU A 355 -5.02 8.69 12.44
N ASN A 356 -5.22 8.12 13.62
CA ASN A 356 -5.51 8.90 14.82
C ASN A 356 -4.31 9.79 15.19
N MET A 357 -3.08 9.31 15.03
CA MET A 357 -1.88 10.13 15.26
C MET A 357 -1.84 11.34 14.32
N VAL A 358 -2.08 11.16 13.02
CA VAL A 358 -2.12 12.28 12.06
C VAL A 358 -3.21 13.29 12.43
N SER A 359 -4.39 12.81 12.85
CA SER A 359 -5.50 13.66 13.28
C SER A 359 -5.17 14.42 14.57
N SER A 360 -4.48 13.79 15.52
CA SER A 360 -4.01 14.44 16.74
C SER A 360 -2.91 15.47 16.48
N PHE A 361 -2.00 15.22 15.52
CA PHE A 361 -1.00 16.22 15.12
C PHE A 361 -1.64 17.46 14.49
N ILE A 362 -2.65 17.28 13.61
CA ILE A 362 -3.42 18.39 13.03
C ILE A 362 -4.19 19.15 14.13
N PHE A 363 -4.76 18.43 15.09
CA PHE A 363 -5.48 19.05 16.20
C PHE A 363 -4.54 19.82 17.15
N LEU A 364 -3.33 19.29 17.40
CA LEU A 364 -2.31 19.96 18.21
C LEU A 364 -1.71 21.19 17.48
N SER A 365 -1.45 21.11 16.18
CA SER A 365 -1.00 22.27 15.40
C SER A 365 -2.06 23.36 15.35
N PHE A 366 -3.34 22.98 15.26
CA PHE A 366 -4.47 23.92 15.33
C PHE A 366 -4.62 24.55 16.73
N LEU A 367 -4.37 23.79 17.80
CA LEU A 367 -4.34 24.32 19.16
C LEU A 367 -3.13 25.22 19.42
N GLU A 368 -1.97 24.94 18.82
CA GLU A 368 -0.81 25.83 18.86
C GLU A 368 -1.04 27.12 18.09
N GLU A 369 -1.67 27.07 16.90
CA GLU A 369 -2.11 28.26 16.17
C GLU A 369 -3.13 29.08 16.97
N LEU A 370 -4.14 28.43 17.56
CA LEU A 370 -5.10 29.11 18.45
C LEU A 370 -4.41 29.69 19.69
N SER A 371 -3.46 28.98 20.29
CA SER A 371 -2.66 29.47 21.43
C SER A 371 -1.84 30.70 21.06
N ASN A 372 -1.22 30.72 19.87
CA ASN A 372 -0.46 31.88 19.38
C ASN A 372 -1.38 33.08 19.09
N ILE A 373 -2.59 32.83 18.56
CA ILE A 373 -3.62 33.87 18.36
C ILE A 373 -4.11 34.44 19.70
N PHE A 374 -4.27 33.61 20.73
CA PHE A 374 -4.71 34.05 22.07
C PHE A 374 -3.60 34.67 22.93
N LEU A 375 -2.33 34.35 22.66
CA LEU A 375 -1.17 34.87 23.39
C LEU A 375 -0.49 36.07 22.71
N GLY A 376 -0.98 36.51 21.55
CA GLY A 376 -0.54 37.74 20.89
C GLY A 376 0.96 37.76 20.58
N LYS A 377 1.47 36.73 19.92
CA LYS A 377 2.80 36.74 19.28
C LYS A 377 2.67 36.74 17.77
#